data_AF-A0ABC8KKP6-F1
#
_entry.id   AF-A0ABC8KKP6-F1
#
_cell.length_a   1.000
_cell.length_b   1.000
_cell.length_c   1.000
_cell.angle_alpha   90.00
_cell.angle_beta   90.00
_cell.angle_gamma   90.00
#
_symmetry.space_group_name_H-M   'P 1'
#
loop_
_entity.id
_entity.type
_entity.pdbx_description
1 polymer ?
#
loop_
_entity_poly.entity_id
_entity_poly.type
_entity_poly.pdbx_seq_one_letter_code
_entity_poly.pdbx_strand_id
1 'polypeptide(L)'
;MFKRCPLFFNISEKKILNSIETFVGLGFSRDEFAMMVKNFPACLNYSAESVKQKTEFVVKEMKWPIKAVALFPQVLGYSLEKRTVPRCNVIKALMSRGLLGRSELPPIASVLSLSNQAFLNKYVNKHDDKELVAELMAIFTGGHVS
;
A
#
# COMPACT_ATOMS: atom_id res chain seq x y z
N MET A 1 13.11 -25.26 8.86
CA MET A 1 13.42 -25.45 7.42
C MET A 1 13.19 -24.13 6.68
N PHE A 2 14.24 -23.36 6.42
CA PHE A 2 14.14 -22.17 5.56
C PHE A 2 13.98 -22.65 4.12
N LYS A 3 12.76 -22.61 3.57
CA LYS A 3 12.56 -22.83 2.14
C LYS A 3 13.32 -21.73 1.41
N ARG A 4 14.44 -22.09 0.77
CA ARG A 4 15.32 -21.17 0.04
C ARG A 4 14.48 -20.49 -1.05
N CYS A 5 14.24 -19.19 -0.90
CA CYS A 5 13.58 -18.40 -1.93
C CYS A 5 14.62 -18.15 -3.05
N PRO A 6 14.34 -18.47 -4.32
CA PRO A 6 15.29 -18.27 -5.44
C PRO A 6 15.80 -16.82 -5.57
N LEU A 7 15.06 -15.88 -5.00
CA LEU A 7 15.36 -14.44 -4.98
C LEU A 7 16.64 -14.08 -4.21
N PHE A 8 17.15 -14.95 -3.32
CA PHE A 8 18.34 -14.63 -2.52
C PHE A 8 19.67 -14.83 -3.27
N PHE A 9 19.71 -15.62 -4.36
CA PHE A 9 20.97 -15.92 -5.05
C PHE A 9 21.57 -14.72 -5.82
N ASN A 10 20.78 -13.69 -6.12
CA ASN A 10 21.18 -12.55 -6.95
C ASN A 10 21.25 -11.21 -6.20
N ILE A 11 21.14 -11.20 -4.86
CA ILE A 11 21.17 -9.96 -4.06
C ILE A 11 22.52 -9.87 -3.36
N SER A 12 23.29 -8.82 -3.68
CA SER A 12 24.58 -8.57 -3.02
C SER A 12 24.39 -8.13 -1.57
N GLU A 13 25.38 -8.42 -0.73
CA GLU A 13 25.41 -7.96 0.67
C GLU A 13 25.24 -6.44 0.77
N LYS A 14 25.92 -5.69 -0.10
CA LYS A 14 25.75 -4.23 -0.21
C LYS A 14 24.28 -3.82 -0.44
N LYS A 15 23.55 -4.54 -1.29
CA LYS A 15 22.13 -4.25 -1.55
C LYS A 15 21.26 -4.55 -0.33
N ILE A 16 21.57 -5.60 0.43
CA ILE A 16 20.88 -5.90 1.69
C ILE A 16 21.13 -4.80 2.71
N LEU A 17 22.39 -4.38 2.90
CA LEU A 17 22.76 -3.31 3.83
C LEU A 17 22.07 -1.99 3.49
N ASN A 18 22.11 -1.57 2.22
CA ASN A 18 21.40 -0.37 1.76
C ASN A 18 19.88 -0.46 1.99
N SER A 19 19.30 -1.66 1.84
CA SER A 19 17.88 -1.88 2.12
C SER A 19 17.59 -1.72 3.62
N ILE A 20 18.41 -2.34 4.49
CA ILE A 20 18.28 -2.18 5.94
C ILE A 20 18.32 -0.70 6.33
N GLU A 21 19.32 0.05 5.85
CA GLU A 21 19.46 1.48 6.12
C GLU A 21 18.24 2.28 5.65
N THR A 22 17.73 1.98 4.46
CA THR A 22 16.53 2.62 3.91
C THR A 22 15.31 2.38 4.80
N PHE A 23 15.00 1.13 5.13
CA PHE A 23 13.80 0.81 5.92
C PHE A 23 13.94 1.33 7.36
N VAL A 24 15.10 1.16 8.00
CA VAL A 24 15.31 1.69 9.36
C VAL A 24 15.23 3.21 9.39
N GLY A 25 15.80 3.90 8.40
CA GLY A 25 15.71 5.36 8.27
C GLY A 25 14.29 5.88 8.05
N LEU A 26 13.38 5.03 7.57
CA LEU A 26 11.95 5.35 7.42
C LEU A 26 11.13 5.04 8.70
N GLY A 27 11.77 4.52 9.74
CA GLY A 27 11.15 4.24 11.04
C GLY A 27 10.74 2.79 11.28
N PHE A 28 11.09 1.86 10.38
CA PHE A 28 10.90 0.44 10.63
C PHE A 28 11.94 -0.04 11.65
N SER A 29 11.53 -0.90 12.59
CA SER A 29 12.49 -1.63 13.43
C SER A 29 13.23 -2.70 12.62
N ARG A 30 14.40 -3.12 13.11
CA ARG A 30 15.15 -4.22 12.49
C ARG A 30 14.36 -5.53 12.48
N ASP A 31 13.56 -5.77 13.51
CA ASP A 31 12.70 -6.97 13.61
C ASP A 31 11.55 -6.93 12.59
N GLU A 32 10.90 -5.77 12.43
CA GLU A 32 9.90 -5.58 11.39
C GLU A 32 10.49 -5.79 10.00
N PHE A 33 11.67 -5.22 9.72
CA PHE A 33 12.36 -5.44 8.45
C PHE A 33 12.72 -6.92 8.23
N ALA A 34 13.29 -7.59 9.23
CA ALA A 34 13.62 -9.02 9.14
C ALA A 34 12.38 -9.86 8.86
N MET A 35 11.25 -9.53 9.50
CA MET A 35 9.96 -10.16 9.26
C MET A 35 9.47 -9.92 7.82
N MET A 36 9.57 -8.69 7.31
CA MET A 36 9.22 -8.34 5.92
C MET A 36 10.03 -9.17 4.93
N VAL A 37 11.36 -9.24 5.10
CA VAL A 37 12.25 -10.01 4.21
C VAL A 37 11.94 -11.51 4.28
N LYS A 38 11.66 -12.04 5.47
CA LYS A 38 11.29 -13.45 5.66
C LYS A 38 9.99 -13.80 4.94
N ASN A 39 8.98 -12.93 5.02
CA ASN A 39 7.66 -13.21 4.46
C ASN A 39 7.54 -12.80 2.99
N PHE A 40 8.31 -11.80 2.55
CA PHE A 40 8.22 -11.21 1.23
C PHE A 40 9.60 -10.68 0.77
N PRO A 41 10.54 -11.58 0.43
CA PRO A 41 11.91 -11.21 0.10
C PRO A 41 12.05 -10.30 -1.13
N ALA A 42 11.01 -10.22 -1.97
CA ALA A 42 10.96 -9.31 -3.10
C ALA A 42 11.05 -7.82 -2.68
N CYS A 43 10.78 -7.46 -1.42
CA CYS A 43 10.96 -6.09 -0.93
C CYS A 43 12.42 -5.62 -0.99
N LEU A 44 13.40 -6.53 -0.97
CA LEU A 44 14.83 -6.21 -1.13
C LEU A 44 15.18 -5.70 -2.53
N ASN A 45 14.30 -5.90 -3.51
CA ASN A 45 14.50 -5.41 -4.88
C ASN A 45 13.95 -4.01 -5.13
N TYR A 46 13.25 -3.42 -4.15
CA TYR A 46 12.72 -2.07 -4.31
C TYR A 46 13.84 -1.03 -4.19
N SER A 47 13.78 0.02 -5.01
CA SER A 47 14.71 1.13 -4.89
C SER A 47 14.41 1.95 -3.63
N ALA A 48 15.45 2.53 -3.04
CA ALA A 48 15.30 3.34 -1.82
C ALA A 48 14.32 4.51 -2.01
N GLU A 49 14.39 5.16 -3.17
CA GLU A 49 13.47 6.22 -3.57
C GLU A 49 12.01 5.75 -3.60
N SER A 50 11.74 4.61 -4.24
CA SER A 50 10.38 4.08 -4.36
C SER A 50 9.80 3.69 -3.00
N VAL A 51 10.62 3.06 -2.14
CA VAL A 51 10.22 2.70 -0.77
C VAL A 51 9.93 3.96 0.04
N LYS A 52 10.79 4.98 -0.03
CA LYS A 52 10.61 6.25 0.67
C LYS A 52 9.30 6.92 0.25
N GLN A 53 9.11 7.19 -1.04
CA GLN A 53 7.92 7.88 -1.55
C GLN A 53 6.62 7.15 -1.15
N LYS A 54 6.58 5.83 -1.33
CA LYS A 54 5.38 5.05 -1.00
C LYS A 54 5.13 4.98 0.51
N THR A 55 6.18 4.84 1.32
CA THR A 55 6.06 4.83 2.79
C THR A 55 5.59 6.18 3.30
N GLU A 56 6.14 7.29 2.79
CA GLU A 56 5.71 8.63 3.16
C GLU A 56 4.23 8.85 2.84
N PHE A 57 3.79 8.47 1.64
CA PHE A 57 2.38 8.57 1.28
C PHE A 57 1.47 7.75 2.21
N VAL A 58 1.77 6.46 2.42
CA VAL A 58 0.87 5.59 3.21
C VAL A 58 0.91 5.87 4.71
N VAL A 59 2.07 6.23 5.27
CA VAL A 59 2.24 6.46 6.71
C VAL A 59 1.98 7.92 7.08
N LYS A 60 2.58 8.88 6.37
CA LYS A 60 2.47 10.30 6.74
C LYS A 60 1.18 10.93 6.23
N GLU A 61 0.77 10.66 4.99
CA GLU A 61 -0.45 11.26 4.44
C GLU A 61 -1.70 10.47 4.81
N MET A 62 -1.70 9.16 4.54
CA MET A 62 -2.85 8.32 4.81
C MET A 62 -2.97 7.87 6.27
N LYS A 63 -1.94 8.09 7.10
CA LYS A 63 -1.95 7.79 8.53
C LYS A 63 -2.06 6.30 8.88
N TRP A 64 -1.75 5.38 7.95
CA TRP A 64 -1.55 3.99 8.35
C TRP A 64 -0.32 3.87 9.26
N PRO A 65 -0.37 3.04 10.31
CA PRO A 65 0.81 2.80 11.13
C PRO A 65 1.87 2.07 10.30
N ILE A 66 3.15 2.38 10.54
CA ILE A 66 4.27 1.74 9.83
C ILE A 66 4.26 0.21 9.98
N LYS A 67 3.78 -0.29 11.13
CA LYS A 67 3.51 -1.71 11.40
C LYS A 67 2.59 -2.36 10.36
N ALA A 68 1.59 -1.64 9.85
CA ALA A 68 0.71 -2.17 8.82
C ALA A 68 1.46 -2.38 7.48
N VAL A 69 2.42 -1.52 7.16
CA VAL A 69 3.30 -1.70 6.00
C VAL A 69 4.24 -2.89 6.20
N ALA A 70 4.76 -3.07 7.42
CA ALA A 70 5.62 -4.21 7.76
C ALA A 70 4.88 -5.56 7.68
N LEU A 71 3.59 -5.58 8.04
CA LEU A 71 2.74 -6.77 7.90
C LEU A 71 2.37 -7.07 6.44
N PHE A 72 2.32 -6.05 5.58
CA PHE A 72 1.93 -6.17 4.17
C PHE A 72 2.94 -5.52 3.22
N PRO A 73 4.22 -5.95 3.21
CA PRO A 73 5.30 -5.32 2.43
C PRO A 73 5.02 -5.24 0.92
N GLN A 74 4.16 -6.12 0.39
CA GLN A 74 3.72 -6.09 -1.01
C GLN A 74 3.03 -4.78 -1.40
N VAL A 75 2.50 -3.99 -0.45
CA VAL A 75 1.87 -2.70 -0.78
C VAL A 75 2.86 -1.70 -1.37
N LEU A 76 4.15 -1.82 -1.02
CA LEU A 76 5.24 -1.03 -1.55
C LEU A 76 5.60 -1.44 -3.00
N GLY A 77 5.11 -2.59 -3.47
CA GLY A 77 5.27 -3.05 -4.84
C GLY A 77 4.28 -2.42 -5.82
N TYR A 78 3.14 -1.92 -5.35
CA TYR A 78 2.13 -1.35 -6.24
C TYR A 78 2.55 0.01 -6.81
N SER A 79 2.01 0.36 -7.99
CA SER A 79 2.18 1.69 -8.57
C SER A 79 1.52 2.73 -7.67
N LEU A 80 2.29 3.77 -7.31
CA LEU A 80 1.79 4.87 -6.49
C LEU A 80 0.66 5.59 -7.24
N GLU A 81 0.93 6.03 -8.47
CA GLU A 81 0.00 6.80 -9.30
C GLU A 81 -1.18 5.98 -9.81
N LYS A 82 -0.95 4.74 -10.28
CA LYS A 82 -2.00 3.95 -10.95
C LYS A 82 -2.86 3.13 -10.01
N ARG A 83 -2.44 2.93 -8.75
CA ARG A 83 -3.17 2.06 -7.80
C ARG A 83 -3.32 2.69 -6.44
N THR A 84 -2.23 3.13 -5.83
CA THR A 84 -2.25 3.55 -4.42
C THR A 84 -3.02 4.86 -4.24
N VAL A 85 -2.67 5.90 -5.00
CA VAL A 85 -3.29 7.22 -4.90
C VAL A 85 -4.79 7.18 -5.24
N PRO A 86 -5.26 6.61 -6.37
CA PRO A 86 -6.68 6.65 -6.72
C PRO A 86 -7.56 5.95 -5.68
N ARG A 87 -7.08 4.82 -5.16
CA ARG A 87 -7.79 4.08 -4.10
C ARG A 87 -7.81 4.83 -2.78
N CYS A 88 -6.70 5.46 -2.41
CA CYS A 88 -6.64 6.27 -1.21
C CYS A 88 -7.55 7.50 -1.30
N ASN A 89 -7.68 8.10 -2.47
CA ASN A 89 -8.61 9.22 -2.70
C ASN A 89 -10.07 8.80 -2.55
N VAL A 90 -10.46 7.63 -3.06
CA VAL A 90 -11.78 7.04 -2.81
C VAL A 90 -12.01 6.88 -1.30
N ILE A 91 -11.04 6.33 -0.56
CA ILE A 91 -11.15 6.18 0.90
C ILE A 91 -11.28 7.54 1.60
N LYS A 92 -10.50 8.56 1.21
CA LYS A 92 -10.61 9.92 1.76
C LYS A 92 -12.00 10.52 1.53
N ALA A 93 -12.54 10.39 0.32
CA ALA A 93 -13.88 10.87 -0.02
C ALA A 93 -14.99 10.17 0.78
N LEU A 94 -14.86 8.85 0.99
CA LEU A 94 -15.79 8.10 1.85
C LEU A 94 -15.67 8.51 3.32
N MET A 95 -14.44 8.73 3.82
CA MET A 95 -14.19 9.17 5.19
C MET A 95 -14.78 10.56 5.47
N SER A 96 -14.59 11.52 4.56
CA SER A 96 -15.11 12.89 4.74
C SER A 96 -16.64 12.95 4.76
N ARG A 97 -17.31 11.94 4.18
CA ARG A 97 -18.77 11.79 4.18
C ARG A 97 -19.30 10.88 5.29
N GLY A 98 -18.44 10.31 6.12
CA GLY A 98 -18.85 9.36 7.17
C GLY A 98 -19.39 8.02 6.62
N LEU A 99 -19.06 7.65 5.38
CA LEU A 99 -19.59 6.48 4.69
C LEU A 99 -18.77 5.19 4.93
N LEU A 100 -17.78 5.27 5.81
CA LEU A 100 -17.11 4.11 6.38
C LEU A 100 -17.71 3.89 7.77
N GLY A 101 -18.39 2.76 7.98
CA GLY A 101 -19.21 2.51 9.17
C GLY A 101 -18.48 2.52 10.52
N ARG A 102 -17.14 2.60 10.50
CA ARG A 102 -16.32 3.05 11.62
C ARG A 102 -15.57 4.26 11.10
N SER A 103 -15.45 5.34 11.87
CA SER A 103 -14.63 6.53 11.54
C SER A 103 -13.11 6.23 11.49
N GLU A 104 -12.76 4.98 11.20
CA GLU A 104 -11.43 4.42 11.18
C GLU A 104 -11.02 4.14 9.73
N LEU A 105 -9.74 4.40 9.47
CA LEU A 105 -9.10 4.06 8.22
C LEU A 105 -9.13 2.54 7.99
N PRO A 106 -9.63 2.04 6.85
CA PRO A 106 -9.67 0.60 6.59
C PRO A 106 -8.27 -0.03 6.58
N PRO A 107 -8.14 -1.34 6.88
CA PRO A 107 -6.86 -2.02 6.82
C PRO A 107 -6.16 -1.84 5.47
N ILE A 108 -4.87 -1.50 5.47
CA ILE A 108 -4.10 -1.16 4.26
C ILE A 108 -4.19 -2.23 3.16
N ALA A 109 -4.12 -3.50 3.53
CA ALA A 109 -4.26 -4.62 2.61
C ALA A 109 -5.66 -4.66 1.96
N SER A 110 -6.71 -4.34 2.72
CA SER A 110 -8.06 -4.29 2.20
C SER A 110 -8.28 -3.14 1.21
N VAL A 111 -7.41 -2.14 1.18
CA VAL A 111 -7.49 -1.03 0.22
C VAL A 111 -6.58 -1.32 -0.98
N LEU A 112 -5.31 -1.64 -0.74
CA LEU A 112 -4.29 -1.68 -1.77
C LEU A 112 -4.14 -3.04 -2.47
N SER A 113 -4.38 -4.14 -1.76
CA SER A 113 -4.13 -5.49 -2.28
C SER A 113 -5.30 -6.11 -3.05
N LEU A 114 -6.52 -5.56 -2.93
CA LEU A 114 -7.68 -6.06 -3.67
C LEU A 114 -7.52 -5.90 -5.18
N SER A 115 -8.17 -6.77 -5.97
CA SER A 115 -8.37 -6.54 -7.41
C SER A 115 -9.22 -5.27 -7.64
N ASN A 116 -9.22 -4.72 -8.85
CA ASN A 116 -10.06 -3.55 -9.15
C ASN A 116 -11.53 -3.87 -8.91
N GLN A 117 -12.03 -5.01 -9.42
CA GLN A 117 -13.41 -5.43 -9.20
C GLN A 117 -13.75 -5.56 -7.71
N ALA A 118 -12.89 -6.22 -6.92
CA ALA A 118 -13.15 -6.40 -5.50
C ALA A 118 -13.09 -5.07 -4.72
N PHE A 119 -12.18 -4.17 -5.09
CA PHE A 119 -12.12 -2.83 -4.51
C PHE A 119 -13.39 -2.02 -4.81
N LEU A 120 -13.79 -1.97 -6.08
CA LEU A 120 -14.98 -1.25 -6.53
C LEU A 120 -16.24 -1.80 -5.87
N ASN A 121 -16.43 -3.12 -5.83
CA ASN A 121 -17.58 -3.71 -5.16
C ASN A 121 -17.62 -3.38 -3.66
N LYS A 122 -16.45 -3.34 -3.00
CA LYS A 122 -16.37 -3.10 -1.56
C LYS A 122 -16.55 -1.64 -1.15
N TYR A 123 -16.06 -0.70 -1.95
CA TYR A 123 -16.00 0.72 -1.55
C TYR A 123 -16.80 1.65 -2.44
N VAL A 124 -17.17 1.24 -3.65
CA VAL A 124 -17.84 2.09 -4.63
C VAL A 124 -19.25 1.58 -4.92
N ASN A 125 -19.40 0.40 -5.52
CA ASN A 125 -20.68 -0.12 -6.00
C ASN A 125 -21.64 -0.58 -4.89
N LYS A 126 -21.21 -0.57 -3.62
CA LYS A 126 -22.07 -0.91 -2.47
C LYS A 126 -23.07 0.18 -2.09
N HIS A 127 -22.94 1.37 -2.69
CA HIS A 127 -23.78 2.52 -2.39
C HIS A 127 -24.94 2.57 -3.38
N ASP A 128 -26.16 2.78 -2.87
CA ASP A 128 -27.36 2.87 -3.72
C ASP A 128 -27.47 4.21 -4.46
N ASP A 129 -26.81 5.24 -3.95
CA ASP A 129 -26.72 6.57 -4.57
C ASP A 129 -25.84 6.52 -5.84
N LYS A 130 -26.50 6.63 -7.00
CA LYS A 130 -25.84 6.58 -8.31
C LYS A 130 -24.91 7.77 -8.56
N GLU A 131 -25.21 8.95 -8.02
CA GLU A 131 -24.36 10.14 -8.20
C GLU A 131 -23.06 9.97 -7.41
N LEU A 132 -23.18 9.50 -6.16
CA LEU A 132 -22.03 9.12 -5.34
C LEU A 132 -21.17 8.05 -6.02
N VAL A 133 -21.79 6.98 -6.54
CA VAL A 133 -21.07 5.91 -7.25
C VAL A 133 -20.29 6.48 -8.45
N ALA A 134 -20.93 7.33 -9.27
CA ALA A 134 -20.29 7.95 -10.42
C ALA A 134 -19.10 8.83 -10.02
N GLU A 135 -19.24 9.62 -8.95
CA GLU A 135 -18.17 10.45 -8.41
C GLU A 135 -16.98 9.62 -7.91
N LEU A 136 -17.23 8.59 -7.10
CA LEU A 136 -16.19 7.70 -6.60
C LEU A 136 -15.49 6.94 -7.73
N MET A 137 -16.22 6.57 -8.79
CA MET A 137 -15.64 6.00 -9.99
C MET A 137 -14.72 6.99 -10.72
N ALA A 138 -15.10 8.26 -10.85
CA ALA A 138 -14.27 9.29 -11.46
C ALA A 138 -12.97 9.55 -10.66
N ILE A 139 -13.06 9.50 -9.33
CA ILE A 139 -11.88 9.57 -8.45
C ILE A 139 -10.98 8.34 -8.66
N PHE A 140 -11.57 7.15 -8.76
CA PHE A 140 -10.83 5.90 -8.94
C PHE A 140 -10.12 5.81 -10.29
N THR A 141 -10.69 6.36 -11.36
CA THR A 141 -10.08 6.38 -12.69
C THR A 141 -9.08 7.53 -12.88
N GLY A 142 -8.93 8.41 -11.89
CA GLY A 142 -7.93 9.48 -11.91
C GLY A 142 -8.32 10.69 -12.76
N GLY A 143 -9.62 10.98 -12.93
CA GLY A 143 -10.07 12.17 -13.65
C GLY A 143 -9.80 12.16 -15.17
N HIS A 144 -9.39 11.03 -15.75
CA HIS A 144 -9.44 10.88 -17.21
C HIS A 144 -10.87 10.60 -17.65
N VAL A 145 -11.62 11.68 -17.89
CA VAL A 145 -12.62 11.67 -18.96
C VAL A 145 -11.82 11.48 -20.26
N SER A 146 -12.16 10.43 -21.01
CA SER A 146 -11.57 10.14 -22.33
C SER A 146 -11.76 11.31 -23.29
#